data_AF-A0A4R4BDZ3-F1
#
_entry.id   AF-A0A4R4BDZ3-F1
#
_cell.length_a   1.000
_cell.length_b   1.000
_cell.length_c   1.000
_cell.angle_alpha   90.00
_cell.angle_beta   90.00
_cell.angle_gamma   90.00
#
_symmetry.space_group_name_H-M   'P 1'
#
loop_
_entity.id
_entity.type
_entity.pdbx_description
1 polymer ?
#
loop_
_entity_poly.entity_id
_entity_poly.type
_entity_poly.pdbx_seq_one_letter_code
_entity_poly.pdbx_strand_id
1 'polypeptide(L)'
;MSDLVRFVMINQRNLKFNFSLETYTNTILTKLKNNLESVKGFQFYSTGMKTRKCSIIIDVHEYYISFTHILSNGNSQLKVDISGTYLPLLDQNLHDLKIALKNEMIDYWEQCLWLEDRQSEAFSENLYRSIHSVENTLRRLINTILFYRLGGDWWEKYMPTNLKSTYSRRNDPYKKRARSFQDVHTNLMSIDTVDLVKILTFKTYKMKENNLFNYLPMENEYPIKNSSQRFKYIMSDLLNGQKIELHGPELTTILKNEMEIEIDFWRDFFEPWFSCNSREFQGKWESFSDDRNHVAHNKLIDFKLYLKYKKSMEHLLELIEDAEKKFNNHLSLDMDKYIEELESMAVITDYETQYDFSKKISEESGVQILVKEEIMDLFKGKIIEAFDNIREDIYSRSDIEVTITKPTLVTTEIAFEIVHNYFNNKLHVDVEAYIDSSEAGGSHVKITLYYNNEVEERFYITFTNGAAHFDEEQGCYLPFIQEELNISGLDKLEAEIHYILDAHMPEIENDEIADFPCEDCGRYTVNISEFNGLHIDIGTCLYCNHTNHFKKCIHCGDVINSAETNKACDSCTIHHTMV
;
A
#
# COMPACT_ATOMS: atom_id res chain seq x y z
N MET A 1 45.09 -42.81 2.74
CA MET A 1 44.53 -41.95 3.80
C MET A 1 44.77 -40.52 3.37
N SER A 2 43.72 -39.71 3.27
CA SER A 2 43.87 -38.29 2.95
C SER A 2 44.18 -37.51 4.22
N ASP A 3 45.14 -36.59 4.15
CA ASP A 3 45.45 -35.69 5.26
C ASP A 3 44.22 -34.84 5.59
N LEU A 4 43.87 -34.75 6.88
CA LEU A 4 42.74 -33.99 7.39
C LEU A 4 43.15 -32.59 7.83
N VAL A 5 44.32 -32.49 8.47
CA VAL A 5 44.87 -31.22 8.95
C VAL A 5 46.37 -31.22 8.69
N ARG A 6 46.89 -30.08 8.22
CA ARG A 6 48.30 -29.85 7.99
C ARG A 6 48.69 -28.46 8.48
N PHE A 7 49.71 -28.41 9.33
CA PHE A 7 50.33 -27.16 9.75
C PHE A 7 51.84 -27.28 9.87
N VAL A 8 52.53 -26.15 9.84
CA VAL A 8 53.99 -26.06 9.91
C VAL A 8 54.37 -25.12 11.04
N MET A 9 55.21 -25.60 11.93
CA MET A 9 55.91 -24.75 12.88
C MET A 9 57.18 -24.20 12.25
N ILE A 10 57.41 -22.90 12.39
CA ILE A 10 58.50 -22.17 11.72
C ILE A 10 59.40 -21.55 12.78
N ASN A 11 60.71 -21.74 12.60
CA ASN A 11 61.81 -21.22 13.41
C ASN A 11 61.75 -21.64 14.88
N GLN A 12 62.69 -22.49 15.29
CA GLN A 12 62.76 -22.93 16.68
C GLN A 12 63.39 -21.84 17.56
N ARG A 13 62.69 -21.40 18.61
CA ARG A 13 63.08 -20.25 19.47
C ARG A 13 64.43 -20.44 20.19
N ASN A 14 64.77 -21.68 20.51
CA ASN A 14 66.01 -22.05 21.21
C ASN A 14 66.74 -23.12 20.39
N LEU A 15 67.46 -22.72 19.35
CA LEU A 15 68.37 -23.56 18.57
C LEU A 15 69.54 -24.04 19.47
N LYS A 16 69.28 -24.97 20.39
CA LYS A 16 70.36 -25.79 20.94
C LYS A 16 70.82 -26.72 19.82
N PHE A 17 72.14 -26.83 19.63
CA PHE A 17 72.81 -27.62 18.58
C PHE A 17 72.39 -29.11 18.47
N ASN A 18 71.55 -29.62 19.38
CA ASN A 18 71.09 -31.01 19.45
C ASN A 18 69.55 -31.13 19.46
N PHE A 19 68.85 -30.62 18.45
CA PHE A 19 67.42 -30.92 18.29
C PHE A 19 67.23 -32.39 17.90
N SER A 20 66.71 -33.19 18.84
CA SER A 20 66.30 -34.58 18.59
C SER A 20 64.80 -34.64 18.34
N LEU A 21 64.40 -34.94 17.10
CA LEU A 21 62.99 -35.11 16.73
C LEU A 21 62.32 -36.20 17.58
N GLU A 22 63.07 -37.23 17.97
CA GLU A 22 62.63 -38.29 18.86
C GLU A 22 62.27 -37.78 20.25
N THR A 23 63.22 -37.15 20.92
CA THR A 23 63.01 -36.64 22.28
C THR A 23 61.90 -35.60 22.29
N TYR A 24 61.90 -34.71 21.29
CA TYR A 24 60.89 -33.66 21.16
C TYR A 24 59.47 -34.23 21.00
N THR A 25 59.25 -35.11 20.02
CA THR A 25 57.91 -35.67 19.77
C THR A 25 57.41 -36.54 20.94
N ASN A 26 58.29 -37.29 21.61
CA ASN A 26 57.92 -38.03 22.82
C ASN A 26 57.48 -37.09 23.95
N THR A 27 58.21 -35.99 24.19
CA THR A 27 57.82 -35.00 25.20
C THR A 27 56.47 -34.36 24.88
N ILE A 28 56.25 -33.91 23.64
CA ILE A 28 55.00 -33.28 23.21
C ILE A 28 53.82 -34.25 23.38
N LEU A 29 53.93 -35.50 22.89
CA LEU A 29 52.83 -36.46 23.00
C LEU A 29 52.56 -36.90 24.44
N THR A 30 53.58 -36.96 25.30
CA THR A 30 53.40 -37.26 26.73
C THR A 30 52.65 -36.13 27.45
N LYS A 31 53.01 -34.87 27.16
CA LYS A 31 52.26 -33.72 27.67
C LYS A 31 50.83 -33.69 27.14
N LEU A 32 50.65 -33.97 25.85
CA LEU A 32 49.33 -34.03 25.22
C LEU A 32 48.43 -35.09 25.87
N LYS A 33 48.97 -36.27 26.19
CA LYS A 33 48.25 -37.30 26.95
C LYS A 33 47.82 -36.83 28.35
N ASN A 34 48.64 -36.01 29.02
CA ASN A 34 48.30 -35.47 30.34
C ASN A 34 47.25 -34.35 30.25
N ASN A 35 47.23 -33.61 29.13
CA ASN A 35 46.36 -32.45 28.94
C ASN A 35 45.00 -32.80 28.32
N LEU A 36 44.91 -33.93 27.61
CA LEU A 36 43.67 -34.45 27.02
C LEU A 36 43.30 -35.79 27.68
N GLU A 37 42.37 -35.75 28.64
CA GLU A 37 41.92 -36.94 29.41
C GLU A 37 41.36 -38.07 28.50
N SER A 38 40.83 -37.72 27.33
CA SER A 38 40.23 -38.65 26.36
C SER A 38 41.27 -39.50 25.59
N VAL A 39 42.57 -39.23 25.74
CA VAL A 39 43.63 -39.96 25.04
C VAL A 39 43.91 -41.29 25.74
N LYS A 40 43.48 -42.39 25.13
CA LYS A 40 43.71 -43.75 25.66
C LYS A 40 45.19 -44.17 25.56
N GLY A 41 45.89 -43.68 24.54
CA GLY A 41 47.31 -43.95 24.33
C GLY A 41 47.80 -43.52 22.95
N PHE A 42 49.12 -43.53 22.77
CA PHE A 42 49.77 -43.29 21.49
C PHE A 42 50.85 -44.36 21.22
N GLN A 43 51.06 -44.70 19.95
CA GLN A 43 52.09 -45.64 19.53
C GLN A 43 52.84 -45.08 18.31
N PHE A 44 54.17 -45.04 18.38
CA PHE A 44 55.00 -44.76 17.21
C PHE A 44 55.15 -46.04 16.39
N TYR A 45 54.80 -45.98 15.11
CA TYR A 45 54.93 -47.09 14.17
C TYR A 45 56.00 -46.85 13.10
N SER A 46 56.53 -45.62 13.00
CA SER A 46 57.64 -45.29 12.10
C SER A 46 58.54 -44.22 12.72
N THR A 47 59.83 -44.52 12.83
CA THR A 47 60.83 -43.63 13.44
C THR A 47 62.04 -43.48 12.53
N GLY A 48 62.21 -42.31 11.94
CA GLY A 48 63.40 -41.93 11.17
C GLY A 48 64.00 -40.62 11.67
N MET A 49 65.20 -40.28 11.18
CA MET A 49 65.92 -39.07 11.61
C MET A 49 65.19 -37.77 11.24
N LYS A 50 64.48 -37.74 10.10
CA LYS A 50 63.75 -36.56 9.60
C LYS A 50 62.24 -36.69 9.73
N THR A 51 61.72 -37.90 9.90
CA THR A 51 60.27 -38.17 9.89
C THR A 51 59.91 -39.14 11.01
N ARG A 52 58.87 -38.85 11.78
CA ARG A 52 58.31 -39.76 12.79
C ARG A 52 56.79 -39.83 12.63
N LYS A 53 56.22 -41.02 12.73
CA LYS A 53 54.77 -41.22 12.63
C LYS A 53 54.24 -41.97 13.86
N CYS A 54 53.14 -41.49 14.41
CA CYS A 54 52.43 -42.13 15.50
C CYS A 54 50.94 -42.29 15.19
N SER A 55 50.31 -43.26 15.85
CA SER A 55 48.86 -43.31 16.00
C SER A 55 48.49 -42.88 17.42
N ILE A 56 47.36 -42.18 17.55
CA ILE A 56 46.75 -41.75 18.81
C ILE A 56 45.30 -42.21 18.80
N ILE A 57 44.86 -42.83 19.89
CA ILE A 57 43.47 -43.23 20.06
C ILE A 57 42.81 -42.26 21.03
N ILE A 58 41.79 -41.55 20.55
CA ILE A 58 40.93 -40.66 21.33
C ILE A 58 39.52 -41.25 21.29
N ASP A 59 38.99 -41.64 22.44
CA ASP A 59 37.72 -42.37 22.54
C ASP A 59 37.63 -43.62 21.65
N VAL A 60 36.86 -43.56 20.57
CA VAL A 60 36.67 -44.64 19.58
C VAL A 60 37.40 -44.39 18.26
N HIS A 61 38.08 -43.25 18.14
CA HIS A 61 38.68 -42.76 16.91
C HIS A 61 40.21 -42.90 16.95
N GLU A 62 40.79 -43.41 15.85
CA GLU A 62 42.23 -43.49 15.67
C GLU A 62 42.72 -42.39 14.71
N TYR A 63 43.68 -41.60 15.20
CA TYR A 63 44.33 -40.51 14.48
C TYR A 63 45.77 -40.89 14.17
N TYR A 64 46.22 -40.64 12.95
CA TYR A 64 47.60 -40.83 12.52
C TYR A 64 48.28 -39.48 12.37
N ILE A 65 49.37 -39.27 13.09
CA ILE A 65 50.13 -38.01 13.05
C ILE A 65 51.52 -38.29 12.45
N SER A 66 51.91 -37.49 11.47
CA SER A 66 53.22 -37.53 10.83
C SER A 66 53.96 -36.22 11.08
N PHE A 67 55.10 -36.32 11.75
CA PHE A 67 56.02 -35.23 12.01
C PHE A 67 57.17 -35.28 11.02
N THR A 68 57.42 -34.20 10.28
CA THR A 68 58.52 -34.09 9.32
C THR A 68 59.36 -32.85 9.63
N HIS A 69 60.60 -33.06 10.07
CA HIS A 69 61.56 -32.00 10.37
C HIS A 69 62.35 -31.62 9.12
N ILE A 70 62.37 -30.33 8.82
CA ILE A 70 63.01 -29.75 7.63
C ILE A 70 63.99 -28.69 8.12
N LEU A 71 65.25 -28.82 7.72
CA LEU A 71 66.30 -27.84 7.94
C LEU A 71 66.64 -27.21 6.60
N SER A 72 66.48 -25.89 6.48
CA SER A 72 66.81 -25.15 5.25
C SER A 72 67.49 -23.83 5.60
N ASN A 73 68.72 -23.63 5.10
CA ASN A 73 69.48 -22.38 5.17
C ASN A 73 69.45 -21.65 6.53
N GLY A 74 69.62 -22.38 7.63
CA GLY A 74 69.62 -21.82 9.00
C GLY A 74 68.26 -21.78 9.70
N ASN A 75 67.16 -22.05 8.99
CA ASN A 75 65.83 -22.11 9.55
C ASN A 75 65.41 -23.57 9.80
N SER A 76 64.82 -23.80 10.98
CA SER A 76 64.23 -25.07 11.38
C SER A 76 62.73 -24.99 11.13
N GLN A 77 62.14 -26.03 10.53
CA GLN A 77 60.70 -26.15 10.32
C GLN A 77 60.23 -27.55 10.71
N LEU A 78 59.04 -27.64 11.29
CA LEU A 78 58.42 -28.92 11.62
C LEU A 78 57.01 -28.96 11.02
N LYS A 79 56.87 -29.77 9.97
CA LYS A 79 55.58 -30.06 9.35
C LYS A 79 54.87 -31.15 10.15
N VAL A 80 53.59 -30.93 10.42
CA VAL A 80 52.70 -31.88 11.10
C VAL A 80 51.53 -32.15 10.16
N ASP A 81 51.34 -33.42 9.83
CA ASP A 81 50.18 -33.92 9.09
C ASP A 81 49.35 -34.82 10.02
N ILE A 82 48.04 -34.54 10.14
CA ILE A 82 47.08 -35.36 10.89
C ILE A 82 46.13 -35.99 9.89
N SER A 83 46.00 -37.31 9.96
CA SER A 83 45.13 -38.17 9.15
C SER A 83 44.23 -39.00 10.09
N GLY A 84 43.13 -39.55 9.59
CA GLY A 84 42.23 -40.43 10.37
C GLY A 84 41.37 -41.32 9.48
N THR A 85 40.82 -42.40 10.04
CA THR A 85 39.87 -43.30 9.36
C THR A 85 38.47 -42.72 9.43
N TYR A 86 37.88 -42.39 8.27
CA TYR A 86 36.51 -41.83 8.06
C TYR A 86 35.88 -41.19 9.31
N LEU A 87 36.27 -39.94 9.58
CA LEU A 87 35.75 -39.17 10.70
C LEU A 87 34.71 -38.16 10.20
N PRO A 88 33.62 -37.91 10.95
CA PRO A 88 32.80 -36.74 10.71
C PRO A 88 33.70 -35.51 10.83
N LEU A 89 33.78 -34.67 9.79
CA LEU A 89 34.58 -33.44 9.84
C LEU A 89 34.09 -32.45 10.91
N LEU A 90 32.93 -32.71 11.52
CA LEU A 90 32.37 -32.00 12.68
C LEU A 90 32.79 -32.58 14.04
N ASP A 91 33.66 -33.61 14.08
CA ASP A 91 34.11 -34.25 15.32
C ASP A 91 34.95 -33.30 16.17
N GLN A 92 34.51 -33.08 17.41
CA GLN A 92 35.21 -32.24 18.38
C GLN A 92 36.58 -32.80 18.75
N ASN A 93 36.78 -34.13 18.72
CA ASN A 93 38.05 -34.75 19.08
C ASN A 93 39.19 -34.35 18.14
N LEU A 94 38.93 -34.22 16.83
CA LEU A 94 39.91 -33.74 15.86
C LEU A 94 40.30 -32.27 16.15
N HIS A 95 39.32 -31.46 16.56
CA HIS A 95 39.54 -30.07 16.93
C HIS A 95 40.42 -29.96 18.17
N ASP A 96 40.08 -30.69 19.22
CA ASP A 96 40.80 -30.65 20.49
C ASP A 96 42.24 -31.18 20.30
N LEU A 97 42.42 -32.24 19.52
CA LEU A 97 43.74 -32.79 19.18
C LEU A 97 44.61 -31.77 18.44
N LYS A 98 44.13 -31.18 17.34
CA LYS A 98 44.96 -30.28 16.51
C LYS A 98 45.34 -29.00 17.26
N ILE A 99 44.43 -28.47 18.08
CA ILE A 99 44.66 -27.27 18.88
C ILE A 99 45.62 -27.56 20.05
N ALA A 100 45.41 -28.66 20.79
CA ALA A 100 46.31 -29.07 21.87
C ALA A 100 47.73 -29.30 21.34
N LEU A 101 47.87 -30.01 20.21
CA LEU A 101 49.17 -30.25 19.59
C LEU A 101 49.85 -28.93 19.19
N LYS A 102 49.12 -28.01 18.54
CA LYS A 102 49.65 -26.68 18.20
C LYS A 102 50.06 -25.88 19.44
N ASN A 103 49.29 -25.93 20.52
CA ASN A 103 49.55 -25.16 21.74
C ASN A 103 50.75 -25.72 22.51
N GLU A 104 50.91 -27.04 22.58
CA GLU A 104 52.11 -27.66 23.17
C GLU A 104 53.38 -27.34 22.37
N MET A 105 53.24 -27.19 21.05
CA MET A 105 54.37 -26.93 20.18
C MET A 105 54.76 -25.45 20.15
N ILE A 106 53.81 -24.50 20.15
CA ILE A 106 54.10 -23.07 19.89
C ILE A 106 55.08 -22.44 20.88
N ASP A 107 55.19 -22.97 22.10
CA ASP A 107 56.18 -22.51 23.09
C ASP A 107 57.64 -22.70 22.61
N TYR A 108 57.86 -23.64 21.71
CA TYR A 108 59.18 -23.98 21.17
C TYR A 108 59.47 -23.31 19.81
N TRP A 109 58.46 -22.72 19.17
CA TRP A 109 58.53 -22.21 17.80
C TRP A 109 58.06 -20.76 17.70
N GLU A 110 58.61 -19.99 16.76
CA GLU A 110 58.25 -18.58 16.62
C GLU A 110 56.86 -18.40 16.03
N GLN A 111 56.53 -19.20 15.01
CA GLN A 111 55.31 -19.06 14.24
C GLN A 111 54.68 -20.41 13.92
N CYS A 112 53.37 -20.39 13.69
CA CYS A 112 52.61 -21.54 13.22
C CYS A 112 51.83 -21.15 11.96
N LEU A 113 52.05 -21.87 10.87
CA LEU A 113 51.38 -21.70 9.60
C LEU A 113 50.41 -22.86 9.37
N TRP A 114 49.12 -22.57 9.33
CA TRP A 114 48.08 -23.52 8.92
C TRP A 114 48.07 -23.63 7.39
N LEU A 115 48.18 -24.84 6.85
CA LEU A 115 48.24 -25.08 5.40
C LEU A 115 46.96 -25.71 4.85
N GLU A 116 46.39 -26.68 5.56
CA GLU A 116 45.17 -27.39 5.17
C GLU A 116 44.42 -27.76 6.44
N ASP A 117 43.11 -27.54 6.48
CA ASP A 117 42.26 -27.94 7.60
C ASP A 117 40.87 -28.28 7.09
N ARG A 118 40.68 -29.55 6.72
CA ARG A 118 39.43 -30.05 6.15
C ARG A 118 38.26 -29.96 7.11
N GLN A 119 38.53 -29.92 8.42
CA GLN A 119 37.48 -29.68 9.41
C GLN A 119 37.04 -28.21 9.39
N SER A 120 37.99 -27.26 9.33
CA SER A 120 37.64 -25.84 9.16
C SER A 120 36.92 -25.60 7.83
N GLU A 121 37.32 -26.28 6.76
CA GLU A 121 36.61 -26.24 5.46
C GLU A 121 35.18 -26.75 5.60
N ALA A 122 34.96 -27.88 6.27
CA ALA A 122 33.63 -28.42 6.52
C ALA A 122 32.75 -27.50 7.38
N PHE A 123 33.32 -26.79 8.36
CA PHE A 123 32.61 -25.74 9.09
C PHE A 123 32.15 -24.63 8.15
N SER A 124 33.06 -24.13 7.30
CA SER A 124 32.74 -23.09 6.31
C SER A 124 31.67 -23.54 5.32
N GLU A 125 31.75 -24.76 4.79
CA GLU A 125 30.74 -25.32 3.88
C GLU A 125 29.36 -25.42 4.54
N ASN A 126 29.31 -25.85 5.80
CA ASN A 126 28.06 -25.93 6.55
C ASN A 126 27.46 -24.54 6.78
N LEU A 127 28.28 -23.59 7.23
CA LEU A 127 27.86 -22.20 7.48
C LEU A 127 27.44 -21.49 6.19
N TYR A 128 28.06 -21.81 5.05
CA TYR A 128 27.70 -21.22 3.76
C TYR A 128 26.24 -21.53 3.38
N ARG A 129 25.74 -22.73 3.73
CA ARG A 129 24.33 -23.08 3.54
C ARG A 129 23.43 -22.19 4.39
N SER A 130 23.79 -21.98 5.66
CA SER A 130 23.03 -21.10 6.56
C SER A 130 23.03 -19.65 6.09
N ILE A 131 24.17 -19.13 5.62
CA ILE A 131 24.28 -17.80 5.01
C ILE A 131 23.34 -17.67 3.83
N HIS A 132 23.36 -18.64 2.91
CA HIS A 132 22.51 -18.64 1.72
C HIS A 132 21.03 -18.64 2.10
N SER A 133 20.62 -19.41 3.11
CA SER A 133 19.25 -19.42 3.60
C SER A 133 18.85 -18.06 4.19
N VAL A 134 19.63 -17.51 5.11
CA VAL A 134 19.33 -16.22 5.76
C VAL A 134 19.19 -15.09 4.73
N GLU A 135 20.15 -14.95 3.81
CA GLU A 135 20.11 -13.86 2.84
C GLU A 135 18.94 -13.98 1.86
N ASN A 136 18.67 -15.19 1.36
CA ASN A 136 17.62 -15.36 0.37
C ASN A 136 16.22 -15.31 0.99
N THR A 137 16.05 -15.77 2.23
CA THR A 137 14.80 -15.57 2.97
C THR A 137 14.55 -14.09 3.17
N LEU A 138 15.57 -13.27 3.52
CA LEU A 138 15.37 -11.82 3.64
C LEU A 138 15.04 -11.17 2.29
N ARG A 139 15.76 -11.53 1.21
CA ARG A 139 15.47 -11.03 -0.15
C ARG A 139 14.04 -11.35 -0.56
N ARG A 140 13.58 -12.57 -0.29
CA ARG A 140 12.21 -13.01 -0.57
C ARG A 140 11.22 -12.17 0.24
N LEU A 141 11.41 -12.03 1.55
CA LEU A 141 10.53 -11.24 2.40
C LEU A 141 10.43 -9.78 1.95
N ILE A 142 11.56 -9.13 1.67
CA ILE A 142 11.61 -7.74 1.16
C ILE A 142 10.83 -7.64 -0.15
N ASN A 143 11.10 -8.53 -1.10
CA ASN A 143 10.39 -8.54 -2.37
C ASN A 143 8.90 -8.73 -2.18
N THR A 144 8.49 -9.71 -1.38
CA THR A 144 7.07 -10.00 -1.15
C THR A 144 6.39 -8.77 -0.54
N ILE A 145 6.87 -8.26 0.60
CA ILE A 145 6.21 -7.14 1.28
C ILE A 145 6.14 -5.89 0.40
N LEU A 146 7.25 -5.50 -0.25
CA LEU A 146 7.28 -4.28 -1.06
C LEU A 146 6.54 -4.43 -2.39
N PHE A 147 6.58 -5.61 -3.02
CA PHE A 147 5.79 -5.88 -4.22
C PHE A 147 4.30 -5.75 -3.93
N TYR A 148 3.84 -6.29 -2.79
CA TYR A 148 2.47 -6.10 -2.37
C TYR A 148 2.24 -4.62 -2.05
N ARG A 149 2.91 -4.01 -1.07
CA ARG A 149 2.59 -2.65 -0.60
C ARG A 149 2.83 -1.50 -1.60
N LEU A 150 3.79 -1.63 -2.51
CA LEU A 150 4.25 -0.54 -3.37
C LEU A 150 4.14 -0.83 -4.88
N GLY A 151 3.69 -2.04 -5.26
CA GLY A 151 3.59 -2.46 -6.66
C GLY A 151 4.88 -3.04 -7.24
N GLY A 152 4.80 -3.58 -8.46
CA GLY A 152 5.90 -4.33 -9.09
C GLY A 152 7.13 -3.50 -9.50
N ASP A 153 6.95 -2.20 -9.67
CA ASP A 153 7.99 -1.24 -10.09
C ASP A 153 8.61 -0.47 -8.90
N TRP A 154 8.32 -0.89 -7.65
CA TRP A 154 8.80 -0.22 -6.43
C TRP A 154 10.31 0.05 -6.43
N TRP A 155 11.10 -0.85 -7.03
CA TRP A 155 12.55 -0.68 -7.12
C TRP A 155 12.92 0.56 -7.94
N GLU A 156 12.23 0.79 -9.07
CA GLU A 156 12.50 1.94 -9.93
C GLU A 156 11.93 3.23 -9.35
N LYS A 157 10.76 3.16 -8.71
CA LYS A 157 10.08 4.33 -8.13
C LYS A 157 10.75 4.86 -6.86
N TYR A 158 11.18 3.98 -5.96
CA TYR A 158 11.59 4.39 -4.61
C TYR A 158 13.10 4.33 -4.34
N MET A 159 13.83 3.35 -4.89
CA MET A 159 15.22 3.14 -4.48
C MET A 159 16.14 4.31 -4.89
N PRO A 160 17.17 4.64 -4.09
CA PRO A 160 18.06 5.74 -4.41
C PRO A 160 18.99 5.39 -5.59
N THR A 161 19.36 6.41 -6.37
CA THR A 161 20.12 6.28 -7.63
C THR A 161 21.46 5.56 -7.45
N ASN A 162 22.10 5.71 -6.29
CA ASN A 162 23.36 5.02 -5.98
C ASN A 162 23.17 3.49 -5.88
N LEU A 163 22.08 3.02 -5.28
CA LEU A 163 21.75 1.59 -5.23
C LEU A 163 21.39 1.10 -6.63
N LYS A 164 20.47 1.79 -7.34
CA LYS A 164 20.07 1.42 -8.71
C LYS A 164 21.27 1.29 -9.64
N SER A 165 22.09 2.33 -9.76
CA SER A 165 23.25 2.35 -10.67
C SER A 165 24.30 1.28 -10.34
N THR A 166 24.55 1.04 -9.05
CA THR A 166 25.53 0.03 -8.61
C THR A 166 25.10 -1.37 -9.04
N TYR A 167 23.82 -1.71 -8.87
CA TYR A 167 23.32 -3.06 -9.10
C TYR A 167 22.89 -3.31 -10.54
N SER A 168 22.43 -2.29 -11.27
CA SER A 168 22.23 -2.39 -12.72
C SER A 168 23.55 -2.74 -13.45
N ARG A 169 24.67 -2.11 -13.07
CA ARG A 169 25.99 -2.43 -13.65
C ARG A 169 26.44 -3.87 -13.35
N ARG A 170 26.04 -4.43 -12.22
CA ARG A 170 26.39 -5.82 -11.82
C ARG A 170 25.47 -6.86 -12.45
N ASN A 171 24.21 -6.52 -12.75
CA ASN A 171 23.20 -7.43 -13.30
C ASN A 171 23.48 -7.85 -14.75
N ASP A 172 23.95 -6.93 -15.61
CA ASP A 172 24.14 -7.21 -17.03
C ASP A 172 25.08 -8.40 -17.33
N PRO A 173 26.24 -8.55 -16.64
CA PRO A 173 27.08 -9.75 -16.78
C PRO A 173 26.44 -11.06 -16.29
N TYR A 174 25.50 -11.02 -15.33
CA TYR A 174 24.83 -12.23 -14.84
C TYR A 174 23.78 -12.71 -15.82
N LYS A 175 22.93 -11.81 -16.33
CA LYS A 175 21.94 -12.13 -17.37
C LYS A 175 22.58 -12.70 -18.63
N LYS A 176 23.76 -12.18 -19.02
CA LYS A 176 24.53 -12.71 -20.17
C LYS A 176 25.09 -14.11 -19.95
N ARG A 177 25.44 -14.46 -18.70
CA ARG A 177 26.00 -15.78 -18.34
C ARG A 177 24.91 -16.85 -18.17
N ALA A 178 23.76 -16.48 -17.62
CA ALA A 178 22.64 -17.38 -17.39
C ALA A 178 21.46 -17.03 -18.31
N ARG A 179 21.58 -17.39 -19.61
CA ARG A 179 20.58 -17.04 -20.64
C ARG A 179 19.16 -17.48 -20.31
N SER A 180 19.00 -18.60 -19.60
CA SER A 180 17.69 -19.12 -19.17
C SER A 180 16.95 -18.23 -18.18
N PHE A 181 17.61 -17.22 -17.60
CA PHE A 181 17.03 -16.28 -16.63
C PHE A 181 17.21 -14.82 -17.06
N GLN A 182 17.35 -14.56 -18.37
CA GLN A 182 17.59 -13.21 -18.90
C GLN A 182 16.41 -12.25 -18.62
N ASP A 183 15.21 -12.80 -18.59
CA ASP A 183 13.92 -12.17 -18.32
C ASP A 183 13.59 -12.01 -16.83
N VAL A 184 14.45 -12.48 -15.92
CA VAL A 184 14.24 -12.39 -14.48
C VAL A 184 14.71 -11.03 -13.93
N HIS A 185 13.90 -10.42 -13.04
CA HIS A 185 14.32 -9.27 -12.24
C HIS A 185 15.40 -9.69 -11.23
N THR A 186 16.61 -9.14 -11.39
CA THR A 186 17.82 -9.55 -10.64
C THR A 186 18.31 -8.47 -9.67
N ASN A 187 17.58 -7.37 -9.51
CA ASN A 187 17.99 -6.20 -8.73
C ASN A 187 18.35 -6.57 -7.28
N LEU A 188 17.51 -7.34 -6.60
CA LEU A 188 17.80 -7.87 -5.25
C LEU A 188 18.73 -9.10 -5.25
N MET A 189 18.90 -9.79 -6.39
CA MET A 189 19.81 -10.94 -6.47
C MET A 189 21.28 -10.52 -6.48
N SER A 190 21.58 -9.36 -7.05
CA SER A 190 22.94 -8.80 -7.10
C SER A 190 23.30 -7.91 -5.92
N ILE A 191 22.35 -7.68 -4.99
CA ILE A 191 22.56 -6.79 -3.86
C ILE A 191 23.52 -7.40 -2.83
N ASP A 192 24.44 -6.57 -2.32
CA ASP A 192 25.34 -6.97 -1.25
C ASP A 192 24.55 -7.13 0.07
N THR A 193 24.99 -8.07 0.91
CA THR A 193 24.37 -8.40 2.19
C THR A 193 24.14 -7.17 3.06
N VAL A 194 25.11 -6.25 3.11
CA VAL A 194 25.05 -5.01 3.89
C VAL A 194 23.95 -4.07 3.38
N ASP A 195 23.70 -4.05 2.08
CA ASP A 195 22.77 -3.10 1.45
C ASP A 195 21.29 -3.52 1.60
N LEU A 196 21.01 -4.78 1.94
CA LEU A 196 19.65 -5.25 2.25
C LEU A 196 19.02 -4.47 3.41
N VAL A 197 19.82 -4.14 4.44
CA VAL A 197 19.35 -3.33 5.58
C VAL A 197 19.09 -1.88 5.20
N LYS A 198 19.77 -1.35 4.17
CA LYS A 198 19.50 0.01 3.68
C LYS A 198 18.12 0.11 3.03
N ILE A 199 17.62 -0.98 2.44
CA ILE A 199 16.26 -1.04 1.91
C ILE A 199 15.24 -1.03 3.06
N LEU A 200 15.46 -1.88 4.07
CA LEU A 200 14.58 -1.97 5.24
C LEU A 200 14.46 -0.64 6.00
N THR A 201 15.51 0.17 6.02
CA THR A 201 15.59 1.44 6.75
C THR A 201 15.39 2.66 5.86
N PHE A 202 14.99 2.44 4.60
CA PHE A 202 14.78 3.50 3.62
C PHE A 202 13.59 4.39 4.01
N LYS A 203 13.71 5.70 3.74
CA LYS A 203 12.65 6.66 3.99
C LYS A 203 12.47 7.58 2.79
N THR A 204 11.22 7.84 2.43
CA THR A 204 10.86 8.92 1.50
C THR A 204 10.50 10.17 2.28
N TYR A 205 10.57 11.30 1.60
CA TYR A 205 10.35 12.61 2.20
C TYR A 205 9.46 13.44 1.30
N LYS A 206 8.52 14.16 1.90
CA LYS A 206 7.69 15.16 1.22
C LYS A 206 7.97 16.55 1.80
N MET A 207 7.58 17.59 1.06
CA MET A 207 7.68 18.96 1.54
C MET A 207 6.61 19.20 2.61
N LYS A 208 6.97 19.88 3.70
CA LYS A 208 6.02 20.25 4.76
C LYS A 208 4.92 21.15 4.21
N GLU A 209 3.69 21.06 4.72
CA GLU A 209 2.60 21.97 4.32
C GLU A 209 2.96 23.44 4.61
N ASN A 210 3.39 23.71 5.85
CA ASN A 210 3.97 25.00 6.22
C ASN A 210 5.48 24.97 6.00
N ASN A 211 5.89 25.49 4.84
CA ASN A 211 7.28 25.58 4.43
C ASN A 211 7.66 27.00 3.98
N LEU A 212 8.94 27.20 3.75
CA LEU A 212 9.53 28.47 3.29
C LEU A 212 8.93 29.03 1.98
N PHE A 213 8.33 28.20 1.15
CA PHE A 213 7.74 28.54 -0.15
C PHE A 213 6.22 28.75 -0.12
N ASN A 214 5.53 28.28 0.93
CA ASN A 214 4.06 28.33 1.02
C ASN A 214 3.54 28.97 2.33
N TYR A 215 4.32 29.88 2.90
CA TYR A 215 4.05 30.47 4.21
C TYR A 215 2.92 31.53 4.19
N LEU A 216 1.84 31.29 4.94
CA LEU A 216 0.85 32.30 5.33
C LEU A 216 1.30 32.98 6.64
N PRO A 217 1.50 34.31 6.67
CA PRO A 217 2.08 34.97 7.83
C PRO A 217 1.10 35.05 9.02
N MET A 218 1.36 34.25 10.06
CA MET A 218 0.86 34.52 11.42
C MET A 218 1.96 35.19 12.27
N GLU A 219 1.56 36.16 13.09
CA GLU A 219 2.43 37.24 13.59
C GLU A 219 3.62 36.87 14.50
N ASN A 220 3.89 35.61 14.86
CA ASN A 220 4.83 35.32 15.96
C ASN A 220 5.82 34.14 15.80
N GLU A 221 6.35 33.86 14.60
CA GLU A 221 7.47 32.90 14.44
C GLU A 221 8.78 33.52 13.93
N TYR A 222 9.74 33.68 14.84
CA TYR A 222 11.11 34.15 14.57
C TYR A 222 12.03 33.19 13.76
N PRO A 223 11.91 31.84 13.81
CA PRO A 223 12.87 30.96 13.12
C PRO A 223 12.73 30.93 11.58
N ILE A 224 11.51 31.04 11.05
CA ILE A 224 11.22 30.92 9.60
C ILE A 224 11.74 32.16 8.83
N LYS A 225 11.74 33.34 9.46
CA LYS A 225 12.24 34.60 8.86
C LYS A 225 13.73 34.54 8.50
N ASN A 226 14.57 33.94 9.34
CA ASN A 226 16.02 33.87 9.10
C ASN A 226 16.37 32.89 7.97
N SER A 227 15.74 31.71 7.93
CA SER A 227 15.95 30.72 6.85
C SER A 227 15.49 31.26 5.50
N SER A 228 14.35 31.97 5.45
CA SER A 228 13.83 32.62 4.23
C SER A 228 14.78 33.70 3.69
N GLN A 229 15.31 34.56 4.57
CA GLN A 229 16.29 35.57 4.18
C GLN A 229 17.60 34.94 3.67
N ARG A 230 18.06 33.87 4.33
CA ARG A 230 19.29 33.20 3.94
C ARG A 230 19.16 32.48 2.60
N PHE A 231 18.04 31.80 2.37
CA PHE A 231 17.72 31.20 1.07
C PHE A 231 17.69 32.25 -0.04
N LYS A 232 17.03 33.41 0.19
CA LYS A 232 17.01 34.53 -0.77
C LYS A 232 18.40 35.07 -1.08
N TYR A 233 19.26 35.21 -0.08
CA TYR A 233 20.66 35.62 -0.29
C TYR A 233 21.40 34.60 -1.18
N ILE A 234 21.33 33.31 -0.84
CA ILE A 234 22.00 32.24 -1.60
C ILE A 234 21.52 32.25 -3.06
N MET A 235 20.20 32.32 -3.29
CA MET A 235 19.65 32.35 -4.64
C MET A 235 20.08 33.60 -5.41
N SER A 236 20.08 34.78 -4.77
CA SER A 236 20.58 36.01 -5.38
C SER A 236 22.05 35.88 -5.78
N ASP A 237 22.90 35.35 -4.90
CA ASP A 237 24.33 35.19 -5.16
C ASP A 237 24.60 34.20 -6.32
N LEU A 238 23.83 33.10 -6.39
CA LEU A 238 23.89 32.13 -7.50
C LEU A 238 23.43 32.74 -8.82
N LEU A 239 22.31 33.47 -8.83
CA LEU A 239 21.79 34.13 -10.03
C LEU A 239 22.70 35.27 -10.52
N ASN A 240 23.55 35.81 -9.65
CA ASN A 240 24.63 36.75 -9.99
C ASN A 240 25.94 36.06 -10.40
N GLY A 241 25.92 34.75 -10.68
CA GLY A 241 27.02 34.03 -11.33
C GLY A 241 27.94 33.25 -10.40
N GLN A 242 27.63 33.12 -9.11
CA GLN A 242 28.38 32.25 -8.20
C GLN A 242 28.07 30.77 -8.42
N LYS A 243 29.06 29.91 -8.12
CA LYS A 243 28.92 28.46 -8.25
C LYS A 243 28.07 27.86 -7.14
N ILE A 244 27.16 26.94 -7.51
CA ILE A 244 26.29 26.22 -6.57
C ILE A 244 27.06 25.42 -5.51
N GLU A 245 28.28 24.97 -5.83
CA GLU A 245 29.12 24.21 -4.91
C GLU A 245 29.50 25.02 -3.65
N LEU A 246 29.59 26.35 -3.75
CA LEU A 246 29.96 27.23 -2.62
C LEU A 246 28.87 27.27 -1.54
N HIS A 247 27.61 27.24 -1.96
CA HIS A 247 26.45 27.26 -1.07
C HIS A 247 25.82 25.89 -0.87
N GLY A 248 26.31 24.85 -1.54
CA GLY A 248 25.73 23.50 -1.57
C GLY A 248 25.41 22.92 -0.19
N PRO A 249 26.33 22.91 0.79
CA PRO A 249 26.04 22.39 2.13
C PRO A 249 24.95 23.18 2.87
N GLU A 250 24.95 24.50 2.73
CA GLU A 250 24.00 25.38 3.41
C GLU A 250 22.60 25.26 2.77
N LEU A 251 22.53 25.28 1.44
CA LEU A 251 21.32 25.04 0.67
C LEU A 251 20.72 23.66 0.97
N THR A 252 21.57 22.62 1.03
CA THR A 252 21.13 21.26 1.39
C THR A 252 20.54 21.22 2.80
N THR A 253 21.11 21.96 3.74
CA THR A 253 20.60 22.04 5.12
C THR A 253 19.25 22.74 5.17
N ILE A 254 19.10 23.88 4.46
CA ILE A 254 17.82 24.59 4.35
C ILE A 254 16.77 23.66 3.77
N LEU A 255 17.03 23.05 2.61
CA LEU A 255 16.08 22.16 1.95
C LEU A 255 15.70 20.96 2.83
N LYS A 256 16.67 20.31 3.50
CA LYS A 256 16.38 19.19 4.42
C LYS A 256 15.45 19.59 5.57
N ASN A 257 15.55 20.83 6.08
CA ASN A 257 14.69 21.31 7.17
C ASN A 257 13.25 21.56 6.72
N GLU A 258 13.01 21.79 5.43
CA GLU A 258 11.67 21.97 4.85
C GLU A 258 10.99 20.64 4.50
N MET A 259 11.71 19.52 4.61
CA MET A 259 11.18 18.19 4.34
C MET A 259 10.71 17.50 5.63
N GLU A 260 9.71 16.64 5.50
CA GLU A 260 9.27 15.70 6.53
C GLU A 260 9.19 14.28 5.98
N ILE A 261 9.20 13.28 6.86
CA ILE A 261 9.11 11.88 6.45
C ILE A 261 7.72 11.64 5.90
N GLU A 262 7.66 11.10 4.68
CA GLU A 262 6.42 10.69 4.05
C GLU A 262 6.17 9.20 4.28
N ILE A 263 7.16 8.36 3.95
CA ILE A 263 7.11 6.90 4.15
C ILE A 263 8.39 6.47 4.87
N ASP A 264 8.25 5.69 5.95
CA ASP A 264 9.33 5.00 6.65
C ASP A 264 9.16 3.49 6.41
N PHE A 265 9.99 2.91 5.54
CA PHE A 265 9.80 1.53 5.09
C PHE A 265 9.76 0.55 6.26
N TRP A 266 10.59 0.77 7.28
CA TRP A 266 10.57 -0.09 8.46
C TRP A 266 9.23 0.01 9.16
N ARG A 267 8.82 1.22 9.55
CA ARG A 267 7.61 1.42 10.36
C ARG A 267 6.34 1.04 9.60
N ASP A 268 6.26 1.46 8.34
CA ASP A 268 5.04 1.36 7.56
C ASP A 268 4.85 -0.05 6.97
N PHE A 269 5.95 -0.76 6.64
CA PHE A 269 5.86 -2.03 5.92
C PHE A 269 6.41 -3.24 6.67
N PHE A 270 7.46 -3.10 7.48
CA PHE A 270 8.16 -4.26 8.08
C PHE A 270 7.84 -4.47 9.56
N GLU A 271 7.78 -3.42 10.36
CA GLU A 271 7.59 -3.43 11.82
C GLU A 271 6.41 -4.28 12.29
N PRO A 272 5.23 -4.30 11.63
CA PRO A 272 4.12 -5.13 12.06
C PRO A 272 4.41 -6.64 12.03
N TRP A 273 5.36 -7.09 11.21
CA TRP A 273 5.64 -8.50 10.98
C TRP A 273 6.80 -9.00 11.84
N PHE A 274 7.76 -8.13 12.17
CA PHE A 274 8.90 -8.50 12.98
C PHE A 274 8.58 -8.50 14.48
N SER A 275 9.12 -9.48 15.20
CA SER A 275 9.04 -9.55 16.67
C SER A 275 10.09 -8.68 17.39
N CYS A 276 10.92 -7.96 16.64
CA CYS A 276 11.96 -7.08 17.15
C CYS A 276 11.88 -5.71 16.46
N ASN A 277 12.48 -4.69 17.09
CA ASN A 277 12.54 -3.35 16.51
C ASN A 277 13.67 -3.22 15.48
N SER A 278 13.64 -2.13 14.69
CA SER A 278 14.61 -1.86 13.63
C SER A 278 16.05 -1.92 14.11
N ARG A 279 16.35 -1.33 15.27
CA ARG A 279 17.72 -1.25 15.79
C ARG A 279 18.25 -2.63 16.18
N GLU A 280 17.41 -3.44 16.80
CA GLU A 280 17.77 -4.81 17.15
C GLU A 280 18.02 -5.66 15.89
N PHE A 281 17.15 -5.58 14.89
CA PHE A 281 17.33 -6.30 13.63
C PHE A 281 18.62 -5.88 12.92
N GLN A 282 18.87 -4.56 12.82
CA GLN A 282 20.10 -4.02 12.23
C GLN A 282 21.35 -4.56 12.92
N GLY A 283 21.39 -4.56 14.26
CA GLY A 283 22.54 -5.09 15.01
C GLY A 283 22.77 -6.59 14.78
N LYS A 284 21.70 -7.40 14.69
CA LYS A 284 21.83 -8.83 14.34
C LYS A 284 22.35 -9.01 12.91
N TRP A 285 21.87 -8.20 11.98
CA TRP A 285 22.27 -8.26 10.58
C TRP A 285 23.72 -7.81 10.35
N GLU A 286 24.17 -6.77 11.05
CA GLU A 286 25.57 -6.32 11.03
C GLU A 286 26.51 -7.42 11.53
N SER A 287 26.19 -8.04 12.67
CA SER A 287 26.95 -9.19 13.18
C SER A 287 26.96 -10.36 12.19
N PHE A 288 25.81 -10.65 11.55
CA PHE A 288 25.72 -11.67 10.52
C PHE A 288 26.60 -11.35 9.31
N SER A 289 26.64 -10.09 8.86
CA SER A 289 27.47 -9.65 7.75
C SER A 289 28.97 -9.84 8.03
N ASP A 290 29.41 -9.52 9.25
CA ASP A 290 30.80 -9.76 9.69
C ASP A 290 31.14 -11.25 9.71
N ASP A 291 30.25 -12.07 10.27
CA ASP A 291 30.42 -13.53 10.34
C ASP A 291 30.41 -14.15 8.93
N ARG A 292 29.52 -13.70 8.03
CA ARG A 292 29.46 -14.09 6.62
C ARG A 292 30.76 -13.77 5.89
N ASN A 293 31.34 -12.58 6.12
CA ASN A 293 32.62 -12.19 5.53
C ASN A 293 33.77 -13.06 6.04
N HIS A 294 33.72 -13.49 7.31
CA HIS A 294 34.68 -14.44 7.85
C HIS A 294 34.66 -15.75 7.05
N VAL A 295 33.47 -16.33 6.87
CA VAL A 295 33.25 -17.60 6.15
C VAL A 295 33.62 -17.49 4.67
N ALA A 296 33.13 -16.46 3.98
CA ALA A 296 33.31 -16.29 2.53
C ALA A 296 34.77 -16.07 2.10
N HIS A 297 35.61 -15.57 3.00
CA HIS A 297 37.04 -15.39 2.75
C HIS A 297 37.90 -16.57 3.24
N ASN A 298 37.28 -17.73 3.53
CA ASN A 298 37.94 -18.98 3.92
C ASN A 298 38.95 -18.80 5.07
N LYS A 299 38.68 -17.89 6.01
CA LYS A 299 39.55 -17.77 7.20
C LYS A 299 39.26 -18.94 8.15
N LEU A 300 40.22 -19.26 9.01
CA LEU A 300 40.12 -20.42 9.90
C LEU A 300 38.99 -20.25 10.92
N ILE A 301 38.18 -21.31 11.07
CA ILE A 301 37.05 -21.36 12.00
C ILE A 301 37.32 -22.45 13.02
N ASP A 302 37.34 -22.06 14.30
CA ASP A 302 37.39 -23.01 15.41
C ASP A 302 35.97 -23.53 15.76
N PHE A 303 35.91 -24.60 16.56
CA PHE A 303 34.63 -25.24 16.87
C PHE A 303 33.68 -24.30 17.64
N LYS A 304 34.22 -23.46 18.53
CA LYS A 304 33.43 -22.50 19.33
C LYS A 304 32.82 -21.42 18.43
N LEU A 305 33.59 -20.91 17.48
CA LEU A 305 33.17 -19.90 16.52
C LEU A 305 32.14 -20.48 15.55
N TYR A 306 32.35 -21.72 15.07
CA TYR A 306 31.37 -22.44 14.26
C TYR A 306 30.00 -22.53 14.97
N LEU A 307 29.97 -22.98 16.23
CA LEU A 307 28.73 -23.06 17.01
C LEU A 307 28.08 -21.69 17.23
N LYS A 308 28.89 -20.65 17.49
CA LYS A 308 28.40 -19.28 17.64
C LYS A 308 27.74 -18.78 16.35
N TYR A 309 28.42 -18.95 15.21
CA TYR A 309 27.93 -18.51 13.90
C TYR A 309 26.65 -19.23 13.53
N LYS A 310 26.65 -20.56 13.68
CA LYS A 310 25.47 -21.39 13.41
C LYS A 310 24.26 -20.93 14.22
N LYS A 311 24.42 -20.79 15.54
CA LYS A 311 23.34 -20.32 16.43
C LYS A 311 22.85 -18.92 16.06
N SER A 312 23.76 -18.01 15.72
CA SER A 312 23.40 -16.64 15.32
C SER A 312 22.61 -16.61 14.02
N MET A 313 23.02 -17.41 13.03
CA MET A 313 22.35 -17.53 11.74
C MET A 313 20.98 -18.20 11.86
N GLU A 314 20.86 -19.26 12.67
CA GLU A 314 19.59 -19.95 12.95
C GLU A 314 18.57 -18.99 13.58
N HIS A 315 18.97 -18.25 14.62
CA HIS A 315 18.09 -17.28 15.26
C HIS A 315 17.67 -16.14 14.32
N LEU A 316 18.58 -15.65 13.47
CA LEU A 316 18.24 -14.63 12.49
C LEU A 316 17.29 -15.16 11.41
N LEU A 317 17.49 -16.40 10.97
CA LEU A 317 16.59 -17.06 10.02
C LEU A 317 15.18 -17.20 10.62
N GLU A 318 15.07 -17.69 11.85
CA GLU A 318 13.80 -17.84 12.56
C GLU A 318 13.04 -16.51 12.66
N LEU A 319 13.73 -15.40 12.95
CA LEU A 319 13.11 -14.06 12.99
C LEU A 319 12.51 -13.65 11.64
N ILE A 320 13.19 -13.94 10.53
CA ILE A 320 12.74 -13.59 9.19
C ILE A 320 11.60 -14.51 8.74
N GLU A 321 11.71 -15.81 9.01
CA GLU A 321 10.67 -16.80 8.69
C GLU A 321 9.37 -16.55 9.48
N ASP A 322 9.46 -16.14 10.75
CA ASP A 322 8.30 -15.75 11.54
C ASP A 322 7.60 -14.51 10.94
N ALA A 323 8.37 -13.50 10.54
CA ALA A 323 7.84 -12.31 9.87
C ALA A 323 7.16 -12.67 8.53
N GLU A 324 7.81 -13.52 7.72
CA GLU A 324 7.24 -14.02 6.47
C GLU A 324 5.93 -14.79 6.70
N LYS A 325 5.90 -15.65 7.71
CA LYS A 325 4.69 -16.42 8.05
C LYS A 325 3.55 -15.52 8.49
N LYS A 326 3.82 -14.51 9.33
CA LYS A 326 2.81 -13.53 9.76
C LYS A 326 2.25 -12.75 8.58
N PHE A 327 3.13 -12.26 7.70
CA PHE A 327 2.72 -11.54 6.51
C PHE A 327 1.87 -12.40 5.57
N ASN A 328 2.32 -13.63 5.26
CA ASN A 328 1.59 -14.53 4.37
C ASN A 328 0.22 -14.95 4.92
N ASN A 329 0.12 -15.13 6.24
CA ASN A 329 -1.17 -15.41 6.88
C ASN A 329 -2.12 -14.21 6.75
N HIS A 330 -1.64 -12.99 6.99
CA HIS A 330 -2.43 -11.78 6.80
C HIS A 330 -2.87 -11.64 5.35
N LEU A 331 -1.94 -11.81 4.41
CA LEU A 331 -2.23 -11.78 2.98
C LEU A 331 -3.33 -12.78 2.61
N SER A 332 -3.22 -14.03 3.06
CA SER A 332 -4.23 -15.06 2.75
C SER A 332 -5.64 -14.77 3.26
N LEU A 333 -5.78 -13.96 4.32
CA LEU A 333 -7.06 -13.56 4.89
C LEU A 333 -7.64 -12.32 4.23
N ASP A 334 -6.78 -11.41 3.77
CA ASP A 334 -7.16 -10.10 3.23
C ASP A 334 -6.96 -9.99 1.70
N MET A 335 -6.60 -11.09 1.00
CA MET A 335 -6.33 -11.10 -0.45
C MET A 335 -7.45 -10.47 -1.28
N ASP A 336 -8.71 -10.83 -0.99
CA ASP A 336 -9.86 -10.37 -1.77
C ASP A 336 -10.09 -8.87 -1.56
N LYS A 337 -10.06 -8.43 -0.29
CA LYS A 337 -10.18 -7.02 0.08
C LYS A 337 -9.02 -6.18 -0.49
N TYR A 338 -7.83 -6.76 -0.54
CA TYR A 338 -6.65 -6.09 -1.06
C TYR A 338 -6.69 -5.91 -2.58
N ILE A 339 -7.21 -6.90 -3.32
CA ILE A 339 -7.44 -6.76 -4.77
C ILE A 339 -8.46 -5.65 -5.03
N GLU A 340 -9.56 -5.61 -4.28
CA GLU A 340 -10.54 -4.52 -4.37
C GLU A 340 -9.91 -3.14 -4.04
N GLU A 341 -9.07 -3.06 -3.01
CA GLU A 341 -8.34 -1.83 -2.66
C GLU A 341 -7.40 -1.39 -3.79
N LEU A 342 -6.63 -2.31 -4.38
CA LEU A 342 -5.74 -2.02 -5.52
C LEU A 342 -6.51 -1.55 -6.76
N GLU A 343 -7.62 -2.19 -7.08
CA GLU A 343 -8.49 -1.78 -8.19
C GLU A 343 -9.05 -0.37 -7.93
N SER A 344 -9.49 -0.09 -6.71
CA SER A 344 -9.98 1.24 -6.34
C SER A 344 -8.90 2.32 -6.41
N MET A 345 -7.68 2.04 -5.94
CA MET A 345 -6.55 2.97 -6.00
C MET A 345 -6.11 3.25 -7.44
N ALA A 346 -6.16 2.24 -8.32
CA ALA A 346 -5.87 2.43 -9.74
C ALA A 346 -6.89 3.35 -10.41
N VAL A 347 -8.19 3.19 -10.10
CA VAL A 347 -9.26 4.07 -10.57
C VAL A 347 -9.07 5.51 -10.08
N ILE A 348 -8.73 5.69 -8.80
CA ILE A 348 -8.47 7.03 -8.22
C ILE A 348 -7.27 7.69 -8.90
N THR A 349 -6.18 6.95 -9.09
CA THR A 349 -4.95 7.49 -9.71
C THR A 349 -5.18 7.90 -11.16
N ASP A 350 -5.93 7.09 -11.93
CA ASP A 350 -6.31 7.42 -13.30
C ASP A 350 -7.18 8.68 -13.37
N TYR A 351 -8.15 8.79 -12.45
CA TYR A 351 -8.99 9.98 -12.30
C TYR A 351 -8.16 11.24 -11.98
N GLU A 352 -7.28 11.18 -10.98
CA GLU A 352 -6.39 12.31 -10.61
C GLU A 352 -5.51 12.74 -11.79
N THR A 353 -4.96 11.77 -12.53
CA THR A 353 -4.11 12.05 -13.69
C THR A 353 -4.89 12.74 -14.82
N GLN A 354 -6.10 12.27 -15.09
CA GLN A 354 -6.98 12.87 -16.11
C GLN A 354 -7.43 14.28 -15.70
N TYR A 355 -7.76 14.47 -14.43
CA TYR A 355 -8.12 15.77 -13.86
C TYR A 355 -6.97 16.78 -13.94
N ASP A 356 -5.75 16.39 -13.55
CA ASP A 356 -4.58 17.27 -13.65
C ASP A 356 -4.27 17.64 -15.10
N PHE A 357 -4.46 16.69 -16.03
CA PHE A 357 -4.27 16.93 -17.46
C PHE A 357 -5.32 17.89 -18.04
N SER A 358 -6.61 17.69 -17.74
CA SER A 358 -7.67 18.56 -18.22
C SER A 358 -7.56 19.97 -17.65
N LYS A 359 -7.20 20.10 -16.37
CA LYS A 359 -6.95 21.38 -15.71
C LYS A 359 -5.82 22.16 -16.38
N LYS A 360 -4.71 21.49 -16.70
CA LYS A 360 -3.60 22.10 -17.43
C LYS A 360 -4.05 22.65 -18.79
N ILE A 361 -4.83 21.86 -19.55
CA ILE A 361 -5.35 22.30 -20.85
C ILE A 361 -6.28 23.52 -20.66
N SER A 362 -7.11 23.52 -19.62
CA SER A 362 -8.02 24.61 -19.32
C SER A 362 -7.29 25.91 -18.94
N GLU A 363 -6.26 25.82 -18.11
CA GLU A 363 -5.42 26.96 -17.72
C GLU A 363 -4.68 27.58 -18.92
N GLU A 364 -4.26 26.76 -19.90
CA GLU A 364 -3.54 27.22 -21.08
C GLU A 364 -4.46 27.75 -22.20
N SER A 365 -5.57 27.05 -22.49
CA SER A 365 -6.44 27.34 -23.64
C SER A 365 -7.67 28.19 -23.30
N GLY A 366 -8.04 28.29 -22.01
CA GLY A 366 -9.27 28.94 -21.56
C GLY A 366 -10.55 28.17 -21.84
N VAL A 367 -10.46 26.89 -22.24
CA VAL A 367 -11.58 26.00 -22.53
C VAL A 367 -11.81 25.05 -21.36
N GLN A 368 -13.06 24.75 -21.00
CA GLN A 368 -13.34 23.73 -20.00
C GLN A 368 -13.52 22.34 -20.64
N ILE A 369 -12.73 21.39 -20.18
CA ILE A 369 -12.84 19.98 -20.55
C ILE A 369 -13.15 19.21 -19.27
N LEU A 370 -14.43 18.91 -19.06
CA LEU A 370 -14.92 18.25 -17.84
C LEU A 370 -14.76 16.74 -17.96
N VAL A 371 -14.36 16.09 -16.86
CA VAL A 371 -14.37 14.63 -16.76
C VAL A 371 -15.78 14.11 -16.47
N LYS A 372 -16.00 12.80 -16.62
CA LYS A 372 -17.32 12.17 -16.53
C LYS A 372 -18.08 12.55 -15.25
N GLU A 373 -17.42 12.48 -14.10
CA GLU A 373 -18.00 12.80 -12.80
C GLU A 373 -18.40 14.28 -12.70
N GLU A 374 -17.58 15.20 -13.23
CA GLU A 374 -17.88 16.63 -13.27
C GLU A 374 -19.11 16.94 -14.15
N ILE A 375 -19.24 16.27 -15.30
CA ILE A 375 -20.43 16.40 -16.17
C ILE A 375 -21.68 15.87 -15.46
N MET A 376 -21.56 14.74 -14.74
CA MET A 376 -22.68 14.19 -13.97
C MET A 376 -23.12 15.14 -12.86
N ASP A 377 -22.18 15.73 -12.12
CA ASP A 377 -22.49 16.67 -11.04
C ASP A 377 -23.09 17.98 -11.57
N LEU A 378 -22.61 18.45 -12.73
CA LEU A 378 -23.19 19.60 -13.44
C LEU A 378 -24.67 19.36 -13.77
N PHE A 379 -25.00 18.21 -14.37
CA PHE A 379 -26.39 17.87 -14.68
C PHE A 379 -27.24 17.69 -13.42
N LYS A 380 -26.75 16.98 -12.40
CA LYS A 380 -27.47 16.81 -11.13
C LYS A 380 -27.79 18.16 -10.49
N GLY A 381 -26.83 19.08 -10.44
CA GLY A 381 -27.02 20.41 -9.90
C GLY A 381 -28.16 21.15 -10.59
N LYS A 382 -28.20 21.12 -11.93
CA LYS A 382 -29.24 21.79 -12.72
C LYS A 382 -30.63 21.14 -12.62
N ILE A 383 -30.69 19.82 -12.59
CA ILE A 383 -31.97 19.10 -12.42
C ILE A 383 -32.55 19.36 -11.03
N ILE A 384 -31.72 19.29 -9.98
CA ILE A 384 -32.16 19.54 -8.60
C ILE A 384 -32.63 20.99 -8.45
N GLU A 385 -31.89 21.96 -9.00
CA GLU A 385 -32.29 23.38 -9.00
C GLU A 385 -33.68 23.58 -9.63
N ALA A 386 -33.95 22.96 -10.78
CA ALA A 386 -35.27 23.03 -11.42
C ALA A 386 -36.40 22.38 -10.59
N PHE A 387 -36.15 21.21 -9.99
CA PHE A 387 -37.14 20.53 -9.16
C PHE A 387 -37.41 21.25 -7.83
N ASP A 388 -36.39 21.86 -7.23
CA ASP A 388 -36.56 22.68 -6.04
C ASP A 388 -37.38 23.94 -6.36
N ASN A 389 -37.17 24.58 -7.52
CA ASN A 389 -38.01 25.71 -7.97
C ASN A 389 -39.48 25.32 -8.09
N ILE A 390 -39.78 24.22 -8.79
CA ILE A 390 -41.16 23.70 -8.94
C ILE A 390 -41.78 23.42 -7.56
N ARG A 391 -41.01 22.80 -6.66
CA ARG A 391 -41.47 22.47 -5.31
C ARG A 391 -41.79 23.71 -4.48
N GLU A 392 -40.96 24.75 -4.56
CA GLU A 392 -41.19 26.02 -3.87
C GLU A 392 -42.45 26.72 -4.42
N ASP A 393 -42.67 26.69 -5.74
CA ASP A 393 -43.87 27.29 -6.37
C ASP A 393 -45.18 26.65 -5.88
N ILE A 394 -45.15 25.34 -5.63
CA ILE A 394 -46.33 24.58 -5.17
C ILE A 394 -46.34 24.31 -3.67
N TYR A 395 -45.42 24.92 -2.90
CA TYR A 395 -45.23 24.63 -1.48
C TYR A 395 -46.47 24.94 -0.62
N SER A 396 -47.29 25.91 -1.01
CA SER A 396 -48.51 26.28 -0.28
C SER A 396 -49.66 25.28 -0.43
N ARG A 397 -49.59 24.41 -1.44
CA ARG A 397 -50.65 23.46 -1.77
C ARG A 397 -50.64 22.26 -0.83
N SER A 398 -51.71 22.13 -0.03
CA SER A 398 -51.87 21.03 0.94
C SER A 398 -52.51 19.76 0.35
N ASP A 399 -53.02 19.86 -0.86
CA ASP A 399 -53.79 18.85 -1.57
C ASP A 399 -52.93 17.89 -2.42
N ILE A 400 -51.62 18.15 -2.48
CA ILE A 400 -50.62 17.37 -3.21
C ILE A 400 -49.45 16.97 -2.30
N GLU A 401 -48.84 15.83 -2.60
CA GLU A 401 -47.60 15.36 -2.00
C GLU A 401 -46.50 15.33 -3.06
N VAL A 402 -45.37 15.98 -2.76
CA VAL A 402 -44.21 16.09 -3.67
C VAL A 402 -43.05 15.28 -3.11
N THR A 403 -42.52 14.36 -3.91
CA THR A 403 -41.34 13.56 -3.57
C THR A 403 -40.22 13.83 -4.57
N ILE A 404 -39.05 14.24 -4.07
CA ILE A 404 -37.84 14.46 -4.88
C ILE A 404 -36.82 13.39 -4.50
N THR A 405 -36.36 12.64 -5.50
CA THR A 405 -35.27 11.66 -5.35
C THR A 405 -34.06 12.18 -6.11
N LYS A 406 -32.93 12.34 -5.43
CA LYS A 406 -31.69 12.79 -6.08
C LYS A 406 -31.26 11.75 -7.13
N PRO A 407 -31.19 12.10 -8.41
CA PRO A 407 -30.91 11.13 -9.46
C PRO A 407 -29.45 10.68 -9.42
N THR A 408 -29.20 9.38 -9.56
CA THR A 408 -27.83 8.84 -9.64
C THR A 408 -27.22 9.07 -11.03
N LEU A 409 -28.07 9.16 -12.06
CA LEU A 409 -27.72 9.24 -13.49
C LEU A 409 -26.97 8.00 -14.03
N VAL A 410 -27.08 6.86 -13.35
CA VAL A 410 -26.49 5.58 -13.80
C VAL A 410 -27.53 4.69 -14.48
N THR A 411 -28.77 4.75 -13.99
CA THR A 411 -29.91 4.01 -14.50
C THR A 411 -31.12 4.93 -14.63
N THR A 412 -32.13 4.52 -15.39
CA THR A 412 -33.41 5.23 -15.44
C THR A 412 -34.07 5.18 -14.06
N GLU A 413 -34.34 6.36 -13.49
CA GLU A 413 -34.87 6.51 -12.14
C GLU A 413 -35.96 7.59 -12.12
N ILE A 414 -36.96 7.42 -11.25
CA ILE A 414 -37.97 8.43 -10.96
C ILE A 414 -37.31 9.50 -10.07
N ALA A 415 -37.09 10.69 -10.61
CA ALA A 415 -36.39 11.76 -9.91
C ALA A 415 -37.33 12.76 -9.22
N PHE A 416 -38.57 12.86 -9.71
CA PHE A 416 -39.57 13.79 -9.21
C PHE A 416 -40.97 13.18 -9.33
N GLU A 417 -41.79 13.30 -8.29
CA GLU A 417 -43.14 12.73 -8.24
C GLU A 417 -44.09 13.69 -7.52
N ILE A 418 -45.27 13.92 -8.10
CA ILE A 418 -46.39 14.64 -7.50
C ILE A 418 -47.60 13.69 -7.46
N VAL A 419 -48.17 13.49 -6.28
CA VAL A 419 -49.38 12.69 -6.07
C VAL A 419 -50.47 13.60 -5.52
N HIS A 420 -51.66 13.56 -6.11
CA HIS A 420 -52.80 14.25 -5.52
C HIS A 420 -53.39 13.44 -4.35
N ASN A 421 -53.69 14.11 -3.25
CA ASN A 421 -54.27 13.46 -2.07
C ASN A 421 -55.73 13.01 -2.29
N TYR A 422 -56.47 13.71 -3.14
CA TYR A 422 -57.90 13.50 -3.33
C TYR A 422 -58.24 12.82 -4.67
N PHE A 423 -57.53 13.15 -5.74
CA PHE A 423 -57.67 12.48 -7.03
C PHE A 423 -56.71 11.30 -7.15
N ASN A 424 -57.05 10.29 -7.96
CA ASN A 424 -56.12 9.24 -8.36
C ASN A 424 -55.16 9.72 -9.47
N ASN A 425 -54.69 10.97 -9.37
CA ASN A 425 -53.83 11.62 -10.35
C ASN A 425 -52.38 11.59 -9.84
N LYS A 426 -51.48 11.13 -10.71
CA LYS A 426 -50.06 11.01 -10.41
C LYS A 426 -49.23 11.56 -11.56
N LEU A 427 -48.31 12.45 -11.24
CA LEU A 427 -47.30 12.95 -12.15
C LEU A 427 -45.93 12.45 -11.68
N HIS A 428 -45.11 11.93 -12.60
CA HIS A 428 -43.73 11.58 -12.28
C HIS A 428 -42.79 11.86 -13.44
N VAL A 429 -41.52 12.07 -13.10
CA VAL A 429 -40.46 12.41 -14.05
C VAL A 429 -39.34 11.38 -13.96
N ASP A 430 -39.08 10.71 -15.07
CA ASP A 430 -37.95 9.79 -15.23
C ASP A 430 -36.76 10.50 -15.86
N VAL A 431 -35.56 10.18 -15.39
CA VAL A 431 -34.31 10.75 -15.87
C VAL A 431 -33.37 9.65 -16.36
N GLU A 432 -32.82 9.81 -17.56
CA GLU A 432 -31.87 8.89 -18.20
C GLU A 432 -30.70 9.68 -18.81
N ALA A 433 -29.46 9.31 -18.50
CA ALA A 433 -28.27 10.05 -18.92
C ALA A 433 -27.36 9.26 -19.87
N TYR A 434 -26.78 9.96 -20.83
CA TYR A 434 -25.67 9.52 -21.66
C TYR A 434 -24.53 10.51 -21.51
N ILE A 435 -23.37 10.04 -21.02
CA ILE A 435 -22.21 10.88 -20.75
C ILE A 435 -21.06 10.46 -21.66
N ASP A 436 -20.57 11.41 -22.45
CA ASP A 436 -19.35 11.32 -23.25
C ASP A 436 -18.40 12.43 -22.80
N SER A 437 -17.33 12.04 -22.12
CA SER A 437 -16.32 12.95 -21.57
C SER A 437 -15.14 13.19 -22.51
N SER A 438 -15.21 12.72 -23.76
CA SER A 438 -14.18 13.01 -24.76
C SER A 438 -14.19 14.49 -25.18
N GLU A 439 -13.09 14.95 -25.78
CA GLU A 439 -13.01 16.29 -26.36
C GLU A 439 -14.05 16.46 -27.48
N ALA A 440 -14.80 17.56 -27.44
CA ALA A 440 -15.99 17.77 -28.28
C ALA A 440 -17.08 16.70 -28.12
N GLY A 441 -16.99 15.86 -27.09
CA GLY A 441 -17.96 14.83 -26.74
C GLY A 441 -19.30 15.45 -26.33
N GLY A 442 -20.38 14.85 -26.82
CA GLY A 442 -21.74 15.32 -26.56
C GLY A 442 -22.42 14.47 -25.49
N SER A 443 -22.66 15.06 -24.33
CA SER A 443 -23.42 14.45 -23.24
C SER A 443 -24.86 14.96 -23.24
N HIS A 444 -25.82 14.11 -22.90
CA HIS A 444 -27.21 14.52 -22.76
C HIS A 444 -27.97 13.75 -21.69
N VAL A 445 -28.92 14.42 -21.06
CA VAL A 445 -29.89 13.80 -20.16
C VAL A 445 -31.27 13.96 -20.75
N LYS A 446 -31.96 12.83 -20.88
CA LYS A 446 -33.33 12.73 -21.33
C LYS A 446 -34.23 12.70 -20.10
N ILE A 447 -35.22 13.57 -20.10
CA ILE A 447 -36.19 13.73 -19.02
C ILE A 447 -37.56 13.41 -19.60
N THR A 448 -38.25 12.43 -19.02
CA THR A 448 -39.57 11.99 -19.51
C THR A 448 -40.63 12.28 -18.47
N LEU A 449 -41.63 13.08 -18.85
CA LEU A 449 -42.76 13.44 -18.00
C LEU A 449 -43.90 12.45 -18.24
N TYR A 450 -44.45 11.92 -17.15
CA TYR A 450 -45.60 11.04 -17.17
C TYR A 450 -46.74 11.61 -16.34
N TYR A 451 -47.96 11.51 -16.88
CA TYR A 451 -49.20 11.77 -16.17
C TYR A 451 -50.05 10.50 -16.21
N ASN A 452 -50.47 10.01 -15.05
CA ASN A 452 -51.25 8.78 -14.89
C ASN A 452 -50.66 7.54 -15.60
N ASN A 453 -49.32 7.45 -15.63
CA ASN A 453 -48.52 6.42 -16.33
C ASN A 453 -48.57 6.48 -17.87
N GLU A 454 -49.12 7.54 -18.46
CA GLU A 454 -48.99 7.84 -19.87
C GLU A 454 -47.88 8.88 -20.09
N VAL A 455 -47.13 8.73 -21.18
CA VAL A 455 -46.04 9.67 -21.52
C VAL A 455 -46.67 10.93 -22.09
N GLU A 456 -46.44 12.07 -21.44
CA GLU A 456 -46.86 13.37 -21.93
C GLU A 456 -45.82 13.92 -22.91
N GLU A 457 -44.61 14.18 -22.41
CA GLU A 457 -43.55 14.80 -23.21
C GLU A 457 -42.14 14.34 -22.78
N ARG A 458 -41.16 14.56 -23.67
CA ARG A 458 -39.74 14.27 -23.45
C ARG A 458 -38.91 15.53 -23.67
N PHE A 459 -38.09 15.84 -22.70
CA PHE A 459 -37.19 16.98 -22.69
C PHE A 459 -35.73 16.51 -22.69
N TYR A 460 -34.84 17.37 -23.17
CA TYR A 460 -33.42 17.09 -23.25
C TYR A 460 -32.63 18.27 -22.70
N ILE A 461 -31.65 17.95 -21.87
CA ILE A 461 -30.55 18.85 -21.55
C ILE A 461 -29.27 18.28 -22.15
N THR A 462 -28.43 19.15 -22.70
CA THR A 462 -27.22 18.72 -23.42
C THR A 462 -26.02 19.52 -22.94
N PHE A 463 -24.87 18.86 -22.87
CA PHE A 463 -23.58 19.47 -22.59
C PHE A 463 -22.59 19.00 -23.65
N THR A 464 -21.92 19.94 -24.30
CA THR A 464 -20.83 19.65 -25.23
C THR A 464 -19.52 20.03 -24.57
N ASN A 465 -18.61 19.07 -24.47
CA ASN A 465 -17.31 19.31 -23.86
C ASN A 465 -16.46 20.22 -24.76
N GLY A 466 -15.59 21.01 -24.15
CA GLY A 466 -14.61 21.78 -24.89
C GLY A 466 -13.59 20.88 -25.61
N ALA A 467 -12.87 21.47 -26.56
CA ALA A 467 -11.72 20.82 -27.21
C ALA A 467 -10.60 21.82 -27.42
N ALA A 468 -9.36 21.35 -27.30
CA ALA A 468 -8.17 22.17 -27.50
C ALA A 468 -7.16 21.41 -28.37
N HIS A 469 -6.31 22.14 -29.06
CA HIS A 469 -5.21 21.54 -29.83
C HIS A 469 -3.89 22.16 -29.40
N PHE A 470 -2.83 21.36 -29.44
CA PHE A 470 -1.50 21.82 -29.11
C PHE A 470 -0.87 22.55 -30.31
N ASP A 471 -0.48 23.79 -30.10
CA ASP A 471 0.24 24.59 -31.10
C ASP A 471 1.75 24.47 -30.88
N GLU A 472 2.46 23.82 -31.81
CA GLU A 472 3.90 23.59 -31.69
C GLU A 472 4.74 24.87 -31.77
N GLU A 473 4.24 25.93 -32.40
CA GLU A 473 4.96 27.21 -32.53
C GLU A 473 4.92 28.03 -31.23
N GLN A 474 3.77 28.05 -30.55
CA GLN A 474 3.56 28.77 -29.29
C GLN A 474 3.86 27.91 -28.06
N GLY A 475 3.90 26.59 -28.21
CA GLY A 475 4.22 25.65 -27.13
C GLY A 475 3.15 25.55 -26.05
N CYS A 476 1.90 25.88 -26.38
CA CYS A 476 0.76 25.84 -25.47
C CYS A 476 -0.50 25.30 -26.18
N TYR A 477 -1.52 24.94 -25.39
CA TYR A 477 -2.83 24.57 -25.93
C TYR A 477 -3.65 25.79 -26.35
N LEU A 478 -4.26 25.73 -27.54
CA LEU A 478 -5.18 26.74 -28.06
C LEU A 478 -6.61 26.20 -28.16
N PRO A 479 -7.62 27.06 -27.93
CA PRO A 479 -9.03 26.67 -28.01
C PRO A 479 -9.38 26.22 -29.43
N PHE A 480 -10.08 25.08 -29.54
CA PHE A 480 -10.66 24.61 -30.80
C PHE A 480 -12.19 24.65 -30.77
N ILE A 481 -12.80 24.10 -29.72
CA ILE A 481 -14.26 24.12 -29.47
C ILE A 481 -14.49 24.60 -28.04
N GLN A 482 -15.42 25.53 -27.87
CA GLN A 482 -15.85 26.03 -26.56
C GLN A 482 -16.90 25.10 -25.96
N GLU A 483 -16.89 24.94 -24.64
CA GLU A 483 -17.92 24.21 -23.93
C GLU A 483 -19.30 24.89 -24.07
N GLU A 484 -20.36 24.09 -24.15
CA GLU A 484 -21.72 24.61 -24.27
C GLU A 484 -22.70 23.78 -23.43
N LEU A 485 -23.46 24.44 -22.55
CA LEU A 485 -24.54 23.84 -21.77
C LEU A 485 -25.89 24.39 -22.23
N ASN A 486 -26.80 23.49 -22.62
CA ASN A 486 -28.17 23.82 -22.98
C ASN A 486 -29.15 23.18 -21.98
N ILE A 487 -29.81 24.03 -21.19
CA ILE A 487 -30.81 23.63 -20.19
C ILE A 487 -32.24 23.97 -20.60
N SER A 488 -32.49 24.40 -21.85
CA SER A 488 -33.83 24.82 -22.29
C SER A 488 -34.91 23.73 -22.16
N GLY A 489 -34.51 22.47 -22.05
CA GLY A 489 -35.42 21.37 -21.74
C GLY A 489 -36.00 21.43 -20.32
N LEU A 490 -35.27 21.95 -19.34
CA LEU A 490 -35.75 22.12 -17.96
C LEU A 490 -36.79 23.25 -17.87
N ASP A 491 -36.53 24.39 -18.52
CA ASP A 491 -37.48 25.51 -18.54
C ASP A 491 -38.83 25.10 -19.15
N LYS A 492 -38.78 24.25 -20.19
CA LYS A 492 -40.00 23.69 -20.83
C LYS A 492 -40.70 22.68 -19.94
N LEU A 493 -39.94 21.82 -19.26
CA LEU A 493 -40.48 20.85 -18.30
C LEU A 493 -41.25 21.57 -17.18
N GLU A 494 -40.67 22.62 -16.61
CA GLU A 494 -41.29 23.43 -15.57
C GLU A 494 -42.62 24.03 -16.05
N ALA A 495 -42.64 24.63 -17.24
CA ALA A 495 -43.85 25.17 -17.84
C ALA A 495 -44.93 24.11 -18.08
N GLU A 496 -44.55 22.91 -18.53
CA GLU A 496 -45.48 21.82 -18.81
C GLU A 496 -46.06 21.22 -17.52
N ILE A 497 -45.25 21.08 -16.48
CA ILE A 497 -45.73 20.65 -15.15
C ILE A 497 -46.75 21.64 -14.62
N HIS A 498 -46.47 22.95 -14.68
CA HIS A 498 -47.41 23.99 -14.26
C HIS A 498 -48.72 23.94 -15.07
N TYR A 499 -48.63 23.73 -16.38
CA TYR A 499 -49.82 23.57 -17.23
C TYR A 499 -50.69 22.37 -16.82
N ILE A 500 -50.07 21.21 -16.57
CA ILE A 500 -50.80 20.00 -16.13
C ILE A 500 -51.41 20.22 -14.74
N LEU A 501 -50.69 20.87 -13.83
CA LEU A 501 -51.21 21.19 -12.50
C LEU A 501 -52.45 22.08 -12.60
N ASP A 502 -52.40 23.16 -13.38
CA ASP A 502 -53.53 24.08 -13.54
C ASP A 502 -54.72 23.46 -14.28
N ALA A 503 -54.47 22.66 -15.32
CA ALA A 503 -55.53 22.12 -16.18
C ALA A 503 -56.15 20.82 -15.63
N HIS A 504 -55.36 19.98 -14.96
CA HIS A 504 -55.73 18.60 -14.63
C HIS A 504 -55.60 18.24 -13.14
N MET A 505 -54.97 19.08 -12.33
CA MET A 505 -54.84 18.89 -10.87
C MET A 505 -55.15 20.21 -10.12
N PRO A 506 -56.38 20.74 -10.25
CA PRO A 506 -56.75 22.01 -9.62
C PRO A 506 -56.74 21.92 -8.10
N GLU A 507 -56.40 23.02 -7.43
CA GLU A 507 -56.29 23.11 -5.97
C GLU A 507 -57.65 22.88 -5.28
N ILE A 508 -57.63 22.12 -4.18
CA ILE A 508 -58.80 21.84 -3.34
C ILE A 508 -58.53 22.30 -1.91
N GLU A 509 -59.42 23.12 -1.36
CA GLU A 509 -59.36 23.52 0.05
C GLU A 509 -60.04 22.45 0.95
N ASN A 510 -59.56 22.30 2.19
CA ASN A 510 -60.06 21.26 3.10
C ASN A 510 -61.55 21.40 3.46
N ASP A 511 -62.12 22.61 3.37
CA ASP A 511 -63.54 22.89 3.60
C ASP A 511 -64.43 22.49 2.42
N GLU A 512 -63.83 22.10 1.29
CA GLU A 512 -64.53 21.59 0.10
C GLU A 512 -64.71 20.06 0.11
N ILE A 513 -64.13 19.37 1.10
CA ILE A 513 -64.21 17.92 1.27
C ILE A 513 -65.09 17.57 2.48
N ALA A 514 -65.93 16.56 2.33
CA ALA A 514 -66.80 16.11 3.40
C ALA A 514 -66.03 15.45 4.56
N ASP A 515 -66.47 15.70 5.80
CA ASP A 515 -65.99 15.05 7.03
C ASP A 515 -66.38 13.56 7.16
N PHE A 516 -66.82 12.92 6.07
CA PHE A 516 -67.19 11.50 6.05
C PHE A 516 -66.53 10.76 4.90
N PRO A 517 -66.21 9.46 5.08
CA PRO A 517 -65.58 8.66 4.04
C PRO A 517 -66.60 8.28 2.96
N CYS A 518 -66.11 8.10 1.73
CA CYS A 518 -66.89 7.56 0.62
C CYS A 518 -67.40 6.14 0.94
N GLU A 519 -68.66 5.86 0.58
CA GLU A 519 -69.34 4.57 0.78
C GLU A 519 -68.66 3.40 0.07
N ASP A 520 -67.97 3.64 -1.05
CA ASP A 520 -67.34 2.60 -1.87
C ASP A 520 -65.85 2.42 -1.56
N CYS A 521 -65.05 3.50 -1.62
CA CYS A 521 -63.60 3.40 -1.44
C CYS A 521 -63.12 3.67 0.00
N GLY A 522 -63.99 4.10 0.90
CA GLY A 522 -63.67 4.37 2.31
C GLY A 522 -62.73 5.56 2.56
N ARG A 523 -62.43 6.38 1.54
CA ARG A 523 -61.54 7.56 1.65
C ARG A 523 -62.35 8.85 1.86
N TYR A 524 -61.79 9.80 2.61
CA TYR A 524 -62.37 11.12 2.86
C TYR A 524 -62.10 12.06 1.69
N THR A 525 -62.78 11.82 0.56
CA THR A 525 -62.54 12.51 -0.71
C THR A 525 -63.85 12.90 -1.39
N VAL A 526 -64.94 13.06 -0.62
CA VAL A 526 -66.27 13.38 -1.14
C VAL A 526 -66.39 14.88 -1.33
N ASN A 527 -66.65 15.34 -2.56
CA ASN A 527 -66.80 16.76 -2.88
C ASN A 527 -68.08 17.34 -2.29
N ILE A 528 -67.98 18.49 -1.61
CA ILE A 528 -69.13 19.24 -1.07
C ILE A 528 -69.27 20.66 -1.62
N SER A 529 -68.33 21.14 -2.44
CA SER A 529 -68.39 22.44 -3.11
C SER A 529 -68.83 22.32 -4.58
N GLU A 530 -69.40 23.40 -5.13
CA GLU A 530 -69.60 23.53 -6.58
C GLU A 530 -68.24 23.85 -7.21
N PHE A 531 -67.47 22.80 -7.51
CA PHE A 531 -66.10 22.94 -8.01
C PHE A 531 -66.12 23.57 -9.42
N ASN A 532 -65.64 24.81 -9.54
CA ASN A 532 -65.81 25.64 -10.73
C ASN A 532 -64.96 25.23 -11.96
N GLY A 533 -64.17 24.16 -11.89
CA GLY A 533 -63.26 23.74 -12.97
C GLY A 533 -63.58 22.41 -13.67
N LEU A 534 -64.23 21.45 -13.00
CA LEU A 534 -64.30 20.04 -13.47
C LEU A 534 -65.73 19.48 -13.66
N HIS A 535 -66.78 20.28 -13.47
CA HIS A 535 -68.18 19.82 -13.55
C HIS A 535 -68.48 18.58 -12.69
N ILE A 536 -67.92 18.52 -11.48
CA ILE A 536 -68.13 17.40 -10.56
C ILE A 536 -69.34 17.72 -9.67
N ASP A 537 -70.36 16.85 -9.72
CA ASP A 537 -71.56 17.01 -8.88
C ASP A 537 -71.21 16.86 -7.39
N ILE A 538 -71.82 17.73 -6.57
CA ILE A 538 -71.77 17.64 -5.10
C ILE A 538 -72.15 16.22 -4.68
N GLY A 539 -71.39 15.61 -3.76
CA GLY A 539 -71.56 14.24 -3.27
C GLY A 539 -70.76 13.18 -4.02
N THR A 540 -70.06 13.54 -5.10
CA THR A 540 -69.19 12.61 -5.84
C THR A 540 -67.84 12.45 -5.15
N CYS A 541 -67.36 11.22 -5.03
CA CYS A 541 -66.02 10.92 -4.55
C CYS A 541 -64.98 11.25 -5.63
N LEU A 542 -64.04 12.14 -5.33
CA LEU A 542 -62.98 12.58 -6.24
C LEU A 542 -61.97 11.48 -6.59
N TYR A 543 -61.88 10.43 -5.76
CA TYR A 543 -60.93 9.33 -5.94
C TYR A 543 -61.48 8.20 -6.83
N CYS A 544 -62.74 7.78 -6.61
CA CYS A 544 -63.34 6.63 -7.30
C CYS A 544 -64.57 6.98 -8.17
N ASN A 545 -64.95 8.26 -8.25
CA ASN A 545 -66.12 8.76 -8.99
C ASN A 545 -67.48 8.19 -8.52
N HIS A 546 -67.55 7.59 -7.32
CA HIS A 546 -68.80 7.11 -6.74
C HIS A 546 -69.66 8.26 -6.20
N THR A 547 -70.95 8.28 -6.51
CA THR A 547 -71.91 9.26 -5.98
C THR A 547 -72.45 8.81 -4.62
N ASN A 548 -72.14 9.56 -3.56
CA ASN A 548 -72.53 9.25 -2.18
C ASN A 548 -73.89 9.88 -1.83
N HIS A 549 -74.60 9.32 -0.86
CA HIS A 549 -75.88 9.86 -0.41
C HIS A 549 -75.66 10.96 0.63
N PHE A 550 -75.93 12.21 0.27
CA PHE A 550 -75.76 13.36 1.17
C PHE A 550 -77.02 14.20 1.30
N LYS A 551 -77.16 14.89 2.45
CA LYS A 551 -78.19 15.92 2.69
C LYS A 551 -77.61 17.08 3.49
N LYS A 552 -78.23 18.26 3.41
CA LYS A 552 -77.86 19.42 4.23
C LYS A 552 -78.56 19.34 5.60
N CYS A 553 -77.81 19.59 6.67
CA CYS A 553 -78.31 19.67 8.03
C CYS A 553 -79.41 20.73 8.14
N ILE A 554 -80.51 20.38 8.80
CA ILE A 554 -81.67 21.28 8.96
C ILE A 554 -81.39 22.53 9.81
N HIS A 555 -80.28 22.57 10.57
CA HIS A 555 -79.97 23.66 11.51
C HIS A 555 -78.81 24.56 11.08
N CYS A 556 -77.71 23.99 10.59
CA CYS A 556 -76.52 24.75 10.16
C CYS A 556 -76.32 24.77 8.64
N GLY A 557 -76.97 23.87 7.89
CA GLY A 557 -76.78 23.74 6.45
C GLY A 557 -75.62 22.84 6.01
N ASP A 558 -74.80 22.34 6.95
CA ASP A 558 -73.64 21.46 6.66
C ASP A 558 -74.04 20.12 6.04
N VAL A 559 -73.20 19.59 5.17
CA VAL A 559 -73.45 18.32 4.46
C VAL A 559 -73.26 17.13 5.41
N ILE A 560 -74.29 16.29 5.56
CA ILE A 560 -74.30 15.09 6.38
C ILE A 560 -74.50 13.83 5.53
N ASN A 561 -73.77 12.77 5.89
CA ASN A 561 -73.96 11.43 5.33
C ASN A 561 -75.23 10.79 5.91
N SER A 562 -76.35 10.92 5.18
CA SER A 562 -77.66 10.44 5.63
C SER A 562 -78.67 10.33 4.47
N ALA A 563 -79.36 9.19 4.39
CA ALA A 563 -80.52 9.03 3.51
C ALA A 563 -81.80 9.72 4.04
N GLU A 564 -81.86 10.04 5.33
CA GLU A 564 -83.07 10.59 5.99
C GLU A 564 -83.21 12.11 5.80
N THR A 565 -84.43 12.58 5.51
CA THR A 565 -84.73 14.00 5.18
C THR A 565 -84.63 14.99 6.35
N ASN A 566 -84.66 14.53 7.61
CA ASN A 566 -84.80 15.41 8.78
C ASN A 566 -83.72 15.18 9.85
N LYS A 567 -82.46 15.00 9.44
CA LYS A 567 -81.36 14.72 10.38
C LYS A 567 -80.52 15.99 10.63
N ALA A 568 -80.21 16.26 11.90
CA ALA A 568 -79.26 17.30 12.32
C ALA A 568 -77.83 16.72 12.35
N CYS A 569 -76.81 17.55 12.10
CA CYS A 569 -75.41 17.12 12.29
C CYS A 569 -75.10 16.95 13.78
N ASP A 570 -74.15 16.08 14.12
CA ASP A 570 -73.85 15.71 15.52
C ASP A 570 -73.56 16.93 16.41
N SER A 571 -72.88 17.96 15.89
CA SER A 571 -72.65 19.23 16.60
C SER A 571 -73.94 19.99 16.93
N CYS A 572 -74.92 20.02 16.01
CA CYS A 572 -76.24 20.61 16.27
C CYS A 572 -77.11 19.75 17.19
N THR A 573 -76.97 18.42 17.14
CA THR A 573 -77.68 17.49 18.01
C THR A 573 -77.20 17.62 19.47
N ILE A 574 -75.90 17.85 19.68
CA ILE A 574 -75.29 18.08 21.00
C ILE A 574 -75.75 19.43 21.58
N HIS A 575 -75.83 20.49 20.76
CA HIS A 575 -76.34 21.79 21.24
C HIS A 575 -77.82 21.76 21.64
N HIS A 576 -78.64 20.91 21.01
CA HIS A 576 -80.04 20.73 21.40
C HIS A 576 -80.26 19.86 22.64
N THR A 577 -79.23 19.13 23.11
CA THR A 577 -79.31 18.32 24.34
C THR A 577 -78.79 19.04 25.59
N MET A 578 -78.19 20.24 25.45
CA MET A 578 -77.69 21.07 26.55
C MET A 578 -78.58 22.31 26.86
N VAL A 579 -79.85 22.29 26.48
CA VAL A 579 -80.86 23.32 26.87
C VAL A 579 -81.93 22.73 27.76
#